data_AF-A0A9D4RGS9-F1
#
_entry.id   AF-A0A9D4RGS9-F1
#
_cell.length_a   1.000
_cell.length_b   1.000
_cell.length_c   1.000
_cell.angle_alpha   90.00
_cell.angle_beta   90.00
_cell.angle_gamma   90.00
#
_symmetry.space_group_name_H-M   'P 1'
#
loop_
_entity.id
_entity.type
_entity.pdbx_description
1 polymer ?
#
loop_
_entity_poly.entity_id
_entity_poly.type
_entity_poly.pdbx_seq_one_letter_code
_entity_poly.pdbx_strand_id
1 'polypeptide(L)'
;MAGPKINQARDSLIDIFRKLRPIDAFNIVLFDDSLTLFRESFIAATTLKVNMAVEYAASKVVNRGLTNINDALLKAINMFDNTSLIDD
;
A
#
# COMPACT_ATOMS: atom_id res chain seq x y z
N MET A 1 16.08 -2.94 -3.91
CA MET A 1 15.76 -1.58 -3.41
C MET A 1 16.74 -1.05 -2.35
N ALA A 2 17.87 -1.71 -2.06
CA ALA A 2 18.81 -1.28 -1.02
C ALA A 2 19.33 0.16 -1.21
N GLY A 3 19.73 0.80 -0.10
CA GLY A 3 20.34 2.12 -0.08
C GLY A 3 19.33 3.27 -0.17
N PRO A 4 19.69 4.44 -0.72
CA PRO A 4 18.86 5.64 -0.69
C PRO A 4 17.48 5.49 -1.36
N LYS A 5 17.35 4.57 -2.33
CA LYS A 5 16.12 4.36 -3.10
C LYS A 5 14.94 3.93 -2.23
N ILE A 6 15.15 3.02 -1.25
CA ILE A 6 14.05 2.60 -0.37
C ILE A 6 13.60 3.73 0.55
N ASN A 7 14.52 4.56 1.02
CA ASN A 7 14.19 5.70 1.87
C ASN A 7 13.38 6.73 1.07
N GLN A 8 13.83 7.09 -0.13
CA GLN A 8 13.11 8.00 -1.01
C GLN A 8 11.70 7.50 -1.37
N ALA A 9 11.57 6.20 -1.69
CA ALA A 9 10.28 5.60 -1.98
C ALA A 9 9.35 5.62 -0.75
N ARG A 10 9.88 5.32 0.44
CA ARG A 10 9.14 5.36 1.71
C ARG A 10 8.67 6.77 2.04
N ASP A 11 9.55 7.76 1.94
CA ASP A 11 9.23 9.16 2.25
C ASP A 11 8.18 9.70 1.28
N SER A 12 8.34 9.41 -0.02
CA SER A 12 7.35 9.78 -1.04
C SER A 12 5.99 9.13 -0.80
N LEU A 13 5.96 7.86 -0.40
CA LEU A 13 4.73 7.14 -0.08
C LEU A 13 4.01 7.76 1.14
N ILE A 14 4.76 8.11 2.19
CA ILE A 14 4.22 8.80 3.37
C ILE A 14 3.63 10.16 2.99
N ASP A 15 4.32 10.92 2.14
CA ASP A 15 3.84 12.22 1.66
C ASP A 15 2.57 12.10 0.81
N ILE A 16 2.44 11.02 0.03
CA ILE A 16 1.19 10.71 -0.71
C ILE A 16 0.05 10.48 0.28
N PHE A 17 0.23 9.63 1.30
CA PHE A 17 -0.84 9.35 2.27
C PHE A 17 -1.30 10.59 3.02
N ARG A 18 -0.39 11.49 3.39
CA ARG A 18 -0.71 12.75 4.07
C ARG A 18 -1.53 13.72 3.21
N LYS A 19 -1.53 13.54 1.89
CA LYS A 19 -2.26 14.38 0.93
C LYS A 19 -3.61 13.77 0.50
N LEU A 20 -3.93 12.54 0.91
CA LEU A 20 -5.23 11.93 0.63
C LEU A 20 -6.35 12.70 1.34
N ARG A 21 -7.48 12.83 0.66
CA ARG A 21 -8.70 13.43 1.20
C ARG A 21 -9.57 12.32 1.79
N PRO A 22 -10.43 12.60 2.79
CA PRO A 22 -11.27 11.58 3.42
C PRO A 22 -12.20 10.80 2.48
N ILE A 23 -12.52 11.36 1.31
CA ILE A 23 -13.33 10.70 0.26
C ILE A 23 -12.52 9.69 -0.57
N ASP A 24 -11.19 9.78 -0.55
CA ASP A 24 -10.34 8.87 -1.29
C ASP A 24 -10.27 7.50 -0.57
N ALA A 25 -10.19 6.42 -1.34
CA ALA A 25 -9.96 5.07 -0.85
C ALA A 25 -8.55 4.61 -1.24
N PHE A 26 -7.87 3.89 -0.36
CA PHE A 26 -6.49 3.46 -0.60
C PHE A 26 -6.19 2.10 0.05
N ASN A 27 -5.07 1.49 -0.37
CA ASN A 27 -4.44 0.35 0.29
C ASN A 27 -2.94 0.30 -0.05
N ILE A 28 -2.18 -0.61 0.59
CA ILE A 28 -0.75 -0.83 0.33
C ILE A 28 -0.51 -2.31 0.05
N VAL A 29 0.14 -2.59 -1.08
CA VAL A 29 0.66 -3.91 -1.44
C VAL A 29 2.19 -3.80 -1.51
N LEU A 30 2.87 -4.43 -0.56
CA LEU A 30 4.33 -4.58 -0.59
C LEU A 30 4.69 -5.89 -1.26
N PHE A 31 5.75 -5.88 -2.06
CA PHE A 31 6.20 -7.07 -2.78
C PHE A 31 7.74 -7.19 -2.77
N ASP A 32 8.18 -8.42 -2.60
CA ASP A 32 9.55 -8.90 -2.68
C ASP A 32 9.51 -10.31 -3.28
N ASP A 33 10.03 -11.35 -2.63
CA ASP A 33 9.74 -12.74 -2.96
C ASP A 33 8.31 -13.16 -2.58
N SER A 34 7.65 -12.40 -1.71
CA SER A 34 6.31 -12.61 -1.19
C SER A 34 5.47 -11.33 -1.25
N LEU A 35 4.16 -11.46 -0.99
CA LEU A 35 3.26 -10.32 -0.83
C LEU A 35 3.03 -10.03 0.66
N THR A 36 3.01 -8.76 1.01
CA THR A 36 2.58 -8.32 2.34
C THR A 36 1.57 -7.19 2.17
N LEU A 37 0.37 -7.37 2.73
CA LEU A 37 -0.73 -6.44 2.61
C LEU A 37 -0.84 -5.58 3.86
N PHE A 38 -1.22 -4.33 3.68
CA PHE A 38 -1.67 -3.50 4.79
C PHE A 38 -3.09 -3.87 5.22
N ARG A 39 -3.99 -4.01 4.24
CA ARG A 39 -5.38 -4.49 4.40
C ARG A 39 -5.76 -5.42 3.25
N GLU A 40 -6.82 -6.20 3.43
CA GLU A 40 -7.32 -7.09 2.38
C GLU A 40 -8.07 -6.34 1.25
N SER A 41 -8.65 -5.18 1.55
CA SER A 41 -9.42 -4.36 0.62
C SER A 41 -9.12 -2.86 0.78
N PHE A 42 -9.62 -2.05 -0.16
CA PHE A 42 -9.54 -0.60 -0.07
C PHE A 42 -10.23 -0.08 1.19
N ILE A 43 -9.59 0.89 1.84
CA ILE A 43 -10.13 1.57 3.02
C ILE A 43 -10.22 3.07 2.77
N ALA A 44 -11.22 3.72 3.35
CA ALA A 44 -11.33 5.18 3.34
C ALA A 44 -10.11 5.85 4.00
N ALA A 45 -9.66 6.98 3.44
CA ALA A 45 -8.54 7.79 3.95
C ALA A 45 -8.92 8.69 5.14
N THR A 46 -9.53 8.10 6.17
CA THR A 46 -9.75 8.81 7.45
C THR A 46 -8.41 9.10 8.12
N THR A 47 -8.33 10.17 8.92
CA THR A 47 -7.10 10.57 9.63
C THR A 47 -6.46 9.39 10.40
N LEU A 48 -7.28 8.60 11.09
CA LEU A 48 -6.80 7.42 11.82
C LEU A 48 -6.18 6.38 10.88
N LYS A 49 -6.86 6.03 9.78
CA LYS A 49 -6.40 5.02 8.83
C LYS A 49 -5.15 5.47 8.06
N VAL A 50 -5.06 6.76 7.74
CA VAL A 50 -3.86 7.38 7.16
C VAL A 50 -2.68 7.30 8.12
N ASN A 51 -2.86 7.62 9.42
CA ASN A 51 -1.79 7.50 10.40
C ASN A 51 -1.30 6.06 10.55
N MET A 52 -2.21 5.08 10.58
CA MET A 52 -1.84 3.66 10.58
C MET A 52 -1.06 3.25 9.33
N ALA A 53 -1.40 3.80 8.17
CA ALA A 53 -0.70 3.54 6.92
C ALA A 53 0.70 4.16 6.90
N VAL A 54 0.87 5.35 7.47
CA VAL A 54 2.17 6.01 7.64
C VAL A 54 3.08 5.18 8.56
N GLU A 55 2.57 4.72 9.71
CA GLU A 55 3.31 3.85 10.64
C GLU A 55 3.67 2.50 9.99
N TYR A 56 2.73 1.94 9.23
CA TYR A 56 2.97 0.72 8.46
C TYR A 56 4.07 0.94 7.41
N ALA A 57 4.01 2.02 6.63
CA ALA A 57 5.01 2.33 5.62
C ALA A 57 6.40 2.55 6.26
N ALA A 58 6.45 3.26 7.39
CA ALA A 58 7.68 3.51 8.13
C ALA A 58 8.37 2.22 8.59
N SER A 59 7.59 1.23 9.01
CA SER A 59 8.10 -0.02 9.60
C SER A 59 8.25 -1.18 8.61
N LYS A 60 7.45 -1.24 7.54
CA LYS A 60 7.36 -2.40 6.64
C LYS A 60 8.00 -2.19 5.27
N VAL A 61 8.19 -0.94 4.81
CA VAL A 61 8.83 -0.67 3.52
C VAL A 61 10.35 -0.81 3.67
N VAL A 62 10.85 -2.04 3.62
CA VAL A 62 12.26 -2.38 3.79
C VAL A 62 12.76 -3.19 2.60
N ASN A 63 14.07 -3.15 2.32
CA ASN A 63 14.65 -3.97 1.26
C ASN A 63 14.86 -5.40 1.75
N ARG A 64 14.19 -6.38 1.13
CA ARG A 64 14.37 -7.81 1.37
C ARG A 64 14.08 -8.61 0.10
N GLY A 65 14.55 -9.85 0.04
CA GLY A 65 14.13 -10.84 -0.94
C GLY A 65 14.42 -10.51 -2.40
N LEU A 66 13.67 -11.18 -3.28
CA LEU A 66 13.68 -11.01 -4.73
C LEU A 66 12.54 -10.07 -5.17
N THR A 67 11.96 -10.26 -6.35
CA THR A 67 10.91 -9.38 -6.87
C THR A 67 9.86 -10.19 -7.62
N ASN A 68 8.67 -10.32 -7.02
CA ASN A 68 7.47 -10.95 -7.53
C ASN A 68 6.45 -9.86 -7.91
N ILE A 69 6.75 -9.16 -9.00
CA ILE A 69 5.90 -8.08 -9.50
C ILE A 69 4.57 -8.59 -10.08
N ASN A 70 4.56 -9.82 -10.62
CA ASN A 70 3.38 -10.40 -11.26
C ASN A 70 2.23 -10.55 -10.26
N ASP A 71 2.47 -11.24 -9.15
CA ASP A 71 1.42 -11.51 -8.17
C ASP A 71 1.00 -10.24 -7.44
N ALA A 72 1.94 -9.30 -7.25
CA ALA A 72 1.67 -8.01 -6.65
C ALA A 72 0.67 -7.20 -7.49
N LEU A 73 0.90 -7.16 -8.81
CA LEU A 73 0.03 -6.45 -9.74
C LEU A 73 -1.35 -7.12 -9.84
N LEU A 74 -1.40 -8.46 -9.95
CA LEU A 74 -2.66 -9.20 -9.98
C LEU A 74 -3.45 -8.98 -8.68
N LYS A 75 -2.82 -9.04 -7.52
CA LYS A 75 -3.50 -8.77 -6.24
C LYS A 75 -4.01 -7.32 -6.18
N ALA A 76 -3.24 -6.35 -6.64
CA ALA A 76 -3.66 -4.95 -6.66
C ALA A 76 -4.88 -4.74 -7.58
N ILE A 77 -4.88 -5.32 -8.78
CA ILE A 77 -6.00 -5.25 -9.73
C ILE A 77 -7.25 -5.93 -9.13
N ASN A 78 -7.09 -7.14 -8.59
CA ASN A 78 -8.21 -7.87 -7.98
C ASN A 78 -8.83 -7.13 -6.78
N MET A 79 -8.09 -6.25 -6.09
CA MET A 79 -8.69 -5.41 -5.04
C MET A 79 -9.69 -4.40 -5.62
N PHE A 80 -9.50 -3.93 -6.86
CA PHE A 80 -10.45 -3.03 -7.53
C PHE A 80 -11.71 -3.77 -7.98
N ASP A 81 -11.58 -4.96 -8.56
CA ASP A 81 -12.71 -5.76 -9.03
C ASP A 81 -13.63 -6.19 -7.86
N ASN A 82 -13.03 -6.49 -6.70
CA ASN A 82 -13.80 -6.82 -5.49
C ASN A 82 -14.43 -5.60 -4.81
N THR A 83 -14.13 -4.37 -5.26
CA THR A 83 -14.79 -3.15 -4.77
C THR A 83 -16.17 -2.99 -5.43
N SER A 84 -16.39 -3.61 -6.60
CA SER A 84 -17.64 -3.57 -7.37
C SER A 84 -18.72 -4.54 -6.87
N LEU A 85 -18.45 -5.34 -5.83
CA LEU A 85 -19.38 -6.36 -5.31
C LEU A 85 -20.08 -5.92 -4.01
N ILE A 86 -20.08 -4.62 -3.70
CA ILE A 86 -20.82 -4.03 -2.57
C ILE A 86 -21.83 -2.98 -3.10
N ASP A 87 -22.37 -3.21 -4.28
CA ASP A 87 -23.55 -2.52 -4.80
C ASP A 87 -24.56 -3.59 -5.25
N ASP A 88 -25.33 -4.13 -4.30
CA ASP A 88 -26.66 -4.75 -4.47
C ASP A 88 -27.32 -4.99 -3.09
#